data_AF-A0A8T5F9V5-F1
#
_entry.id   AF-A0A8T5F9V5-F1
#
_cell.length_a   1.000
_cell.length_b   1.000
_cell.length_c   1.000
_cell.angle_alpha   90.00
_cell.angle_beta   90.00
_cell.angle_gamma   90.00
#
_symmetry.space_group_name_H-M   'P 1'
#
loop_
_entity.id
_entity.type
_entity.pdbx_description
1 polymer ?
#
loop_
_entity_poly.entity_id
_entity_poly.type
_entity_poly.pdbx_seq_one_letter_code
_entity_poly.pdbx_strand_id
1 'polypeptide(L)' 'MAHNEHNRQKKGGGFVLIIFGALLLFLAPNLHTDNPELGITSLIFGILIGAIGFYVRFIRKKKRI' A
#
# COMPACT_ATOMS: atom_id res chain seq x y z
N MET A 1 -26.24 23.27 11.89
CA MET A 1 -26.21 21.96 11.18
C MET A 1 -24.87 21.29 11.49
N ALA A 2 -24.77 20.66 12.66
CA ALA A 2 -23.51 20.28 13.31
C ALA A 2 -23.31 18.76 13.44
N HIS A 3 -23.85 17.97 12.50
CA HIS A 3 -23.88 16.50 12.66
C HIS A 3 -23.20 15.70 11.55
N ASN A 4 -22.39 16.32 10.68
CA ASN A 4 -21.74 15.61 9.57
C ASN A 4 -20.21 15.47 9.68
N GLU A 5 -19.60 15.97 10.76
CA GLU A 5 -18.14 15.91 10.94
C GLU A 5 -17.62 14.53 11.37
N HIS A 6 -18.49 13.68 11.92
CA HIS A 6 -18.11 12.37 12.44
C HIS A 6 -18.06 11.25 11.39
N ASN A 7 -18.56 11.47 10.16
CA ASN A 7 -18.59 10.43 9.12
C ASN A 7 -17.34 10.41 8.20
N ARG A 8 -16.37 11.30 8.41
CA ARG A 8 -15.12 11.26 7.63
C ARG A 8 -14.17 10.22 8.22
N GLN A 9 -14.37 8.96 7.85
CA GLN A 9 -13.37 7.91 8.08
C GLN A 9 -12.09 8.20 7.28
N LYS A 10 -11.21 9.06 7.82
CA LYS A 10 -9.86 9.37 7.30
C LYS A 10 -8.87 8.20 7.48
N LYS A 11 -9.32 6.96 7.30
CA LYS A 11 -8.56 5.75 7.67
C LYS A 11 -8.34 4.75 6.51
N GLY A 12 -8.75 5.02 5.27
CA GLY A 12 -8.60 4.05 4.16
C GLY A 12 -7.24 4.03 3.45
N GLY A 13 -6.77 5.18 2.95
CA GLY A 13 -5.74 5.20 1.88
C GLY A 13 -4.41 4.50 2.17
N GLY A 14 -3.84 4.67 3.37
CA GLY A 14 -2.57 4.02 3.73
C GLY A 14 -2.68 2.49 3.87
N PHE A 15 -3.85 1.97 4.23
CA PHE A 15 -4.05 0.52 4.38
C PHE A 15 -4.21 -0.17 3.02
N VAL A 16 -4.88 0.50 2.07
CA VAL A 16 -5.00 0.03 0.68
C VAL A 16 -3.63 -0.11 0.01
N LEU A 17 -2.72 0.85 0.22
CA LEU A 17 -1.36 0.80 -0.32
C LEU A 17 -0.55 -0.40 0.21
N ILE A 18 -0.75 -0.77 1.48
CA ILE A 18 -0.10 -1.94 2.09
C ILE A 18 -0.63 -3.23 1.47
N ILE A 19 -1.95 -3.38 1.38
CA ILE A 19 -2.59 -4.56 0.76
C ILE A 19 -2.16 -4.68 -0.71
N PHE A 20 -2.20 -3.58 -1.44
CA PHE A 20 -1.80 -3.55 -2.85
C PHE A 20 -0.33 -3.95 -3.04
N GLY A 21 0.58 -3.44 -2.20
CA GLY A 21 1.98 -3.88 -2.21
C GLY A 21 2.15 -5.37 -1.93
N ALA A 22 1.46 -5.92 -0.93
CA ALA A 22 1.51 -7.34 -0.59
C ALA A 22 0.96 -8.24 -1.72
N LEU A 23 -0.12 -7.82 -2.36
CA LEU A 23 -0.69 -8.53 -3.51
C LEU A 23 0.28 -8.53 -4.70
N LEU A 24 0.97 -7.42 -4.97
CA LEU A 24 2.02 -7.37 -5.99
C LEU A 24 3.15 -8.36 -5.70
N LEU A 25 3.57 -8.48 -4.45
CA LEU A 25 4.63 -9.44 -4.06
C LEU A 25 4.23 -10.89 -4.29
N PHE A 26 2.95 -11.21 -4.10
CA PHE A 26 2.42 -12.55 -4.30
C PHE A 26 2.10 -12.86 -5.77
N LEU A 27 1.47 -11.93 -6.50
CA LEU A 27 1.06 -12.14 -7.89
C LEU A 27 2.22 -12.01 -8.89
N ALA A 28 3.17 -11.09 -8.69
CA ALA A 28 4.23 -10.83 -9.65
C ALA A 28 5.01 -12.08 -10.11
N PRO A 29 5.47 -12.99 -9.21
CA PRO A 29 6.18 -14.20 -9.63
C PRO A 29 5.26 -15.24 -10.30
N ASN A 30 3.96 -15.22 -10.02
CA ASN A 30 3.00 -16.13 -10.63
C ASN A 30 2.56 -15.70 -12.03
N LEU A 31 2.58 -14.39 -12.31
CA LEU A 31 2.16 -13.82 -13.60
C LEU A 31 3.28 -13.72 -14.64
N HIS A 32 4.54 -13.60 -14.19
CA HIS A 32 5.69 -13.36 -15.06
C HIS A 32 6.65 -14.55 -15.10
N THR A 33 6.12 -15.77 -15.19
CA THR A 33 6.92 -17.01 -15.26
C THR A 33 7.88 -17.02 -16.45
N ASP A 34 7.48 -16.41 -17.56
CA ASP A 34 8.26 -16.39 -18.81
C ASP A 34 9.24 -15.21 -18.89
N ASN A 35 9.07 -14.20 -18.03
CA ASN A 35 9.86 -12.95 -18.06
C ASN A 35 10.32 -12.57 -16.64
N PRO A 36 11.41 -13.19 -16.14
CA PRO A 36 11.86 -13.00 -14.75
C PRO A 36 12.24 -11.55 -14.43
N GLU A 37 12.72 -10.78 -15.41
CA GLU A 37 13.06 -9.36 -15.24
C GLU A 37 11.83 -8.51 -14.89
N LEU A 38 10.69 -8.76 -15.54
CA LEU A 38 9.42 -8.09 -15.25
C LEU A 38 8.84 -8.50 -13.89
N GLY A 39 9.06 -9.77 -13.50
CA GLY A 39 8.71 -10.25 -12.17
C GLY A 39 9.50 -9.54 -11.07
N ILE A 40 10.83 -9.46 -11.21
CA ILE A 40 11.72 -8.81 -10.24
C ILE A 40 11.42 -7.31 -10.12
N THR A 41 11.23 -6.62 -11.24
CA THR A 41 10.86 -5.19 -11.22
C THR A 41 9.52 -4.97 -10.53
N SER A 42 8.50 -5.80 -10.83
CA SER A 42 7.21 -5.75 -10.14
C SER A 42 7.32 -6.02 -8.64
N LEU A 43 8.21 -6.94 -8.22
CA LEU A 43 8.48 -7.19 -6.80
C LEU A 43 9.07 -5.94 -6.13
N ILE A 44 10.08 -5.31 -6.73
CA ILE A 44 10.70 -4.08 -6.19
C ILE A 44 9.65 -2.97 -6.03
N PHE A 45 8.80 -2.77 -7.04
CA PHE A 45 7.69 -1.82 -6.95
C PHE A 45 6.68 -2.18 -5.86
N GLY A 46 6.34 -3.45 -5.69
CA GLY A 46 5.47 -3.94 -4.62
C GLY A 46 6.02 -3.60 -3.23
N ILE A 47 7.32 -3.82 -3.00
CA ILE A 47 8.01 -3.47 -1.74
C ILE A 47 7.93 -1.95 -1.52
N LEU A 48 8.27 -1.14 -2.51
CA LEU A 48 8.28 0.32 -2.39
C LEU A 48 6.88 0.87 -2.07
N ILE A 49 5.85 0.42 -2.80
CA ILE A 49 4.47 0.88 -2.59
C ILE A 49 3.95 0.44 -1.23
N GLY A 50 4.21 -0.82 -0.83
CA GLY A 50 3.86 -1.34 0.48
C GLY A 50 4.54 -0.56 1.62
N ALA A 51 5.84 -0.27 1.47
CA ALA A 51 6.60 0.52 2.44
C ALA A 51 6.11 1.97 2.54
N ILE A 52 5.75 2.61 1.43
CA ILE A 52 5.13 3.94 1.42
C ILE A 52 3.77 3.91 2.12
N GLY A 53 2.94 2.91 1.82
CA GLY A 53 1.66 2.70 2.50
C GLY A 53 1.82 2.57 4.01
N PHE A 54 2.79 1.74 4.44
CA PHE A 54 3.16 1.56 5.83
C PHE A 54 3.64 2.86 6.48
N TYR A 55 4.54 3.59 5.82
CA TYR A 55 5.05 4.88 6.30
C TYR A 55 3.92 5.90 6.48
N VAL A 56 3.04 6.05 5.50
CA VAL A 56 1.90 6.99 5.56
C VAL A 56 0.92 6.59 6.66
N ARG A 57 0.67 5.29 6.83
CA ARG A 57 -0.29 4.77 7.81
C ARG A 57 0.21 4.87 9.25
N PHE A 58 1.44 4.41 9.50
CA PHE A 58 1.95 4.21 10.86
C PHE A 58 2.93 5.31 11.30
N ILE A 59 3.84 5.73 10.43
CA ILE A 59 4.88 6.70 10.79
C ILE A 59 4.36 8.15 10.69
N ARG A 60 3.70 8.51 9.58
CA ARG A 60 3.18 9.87 9.37
C ARG A 60 2.01 10.21 10.30
N LYS A 61 1.22 9.22 10.73
CA LYS A 61 0.17 9.44 11.74
C LYS A 61 0.74 9.66 13.13
N LYS A 62 1.84 8.99 13.50
CA LYS A 62 2.52 9.21 14.79
C LYS A 62 3.08 10.63 14.94
N LYS A 63 3.42 11.29 13.83
CA LYS A 63 3.94 12.67 13.81
C LYS A 63 2.86 13.77 13.91
N ARG A 64 1.57 13.40 13.85
CA ARG A 64 0.42 14.33 13.91
C ARG A 64 -0.37 14.25 15.23
N ILE A 65 0.06 13.38 16.14
CA ILE A 65 -0.38 13.30 17.53
C ILE A 65 0.72 13.96 18.36
#